data_AF-C6WJB2-F1
#
_entry.id   AF-C6WJB2-F1
#
_cell.length_a   1.000
_cell.length_b   1.000
_cell.length_c   1.000
_cell.angle_alpha   90.00
_cell.angle_beta   90.00
_cell.angle_gamma   90.00
#
_symmetry.space_group_name_H-M   'P 1'
#
loop_
_entity.id
_entity.type
_entity.pdbx_description
1 polymer ?
#
loop_
_entity_poly.entity_id
_entity_poly.type
_entity_poly.pdbx_seq_one_letter_code
_entity_poly.pdbx_strand_id
1 'polypeptide(L)'
;MDGTNVFGDDVPELIDPRLLGADDEDRTLRAGATYVPGRYQDGRTDIVDVEVVPTNDGHNVILAYSSLPRLVECMGEQQPWVELPATIDPASLQLGTGADMVLWDQELPQELRREDGAHGQR
;
A
#
# COMPACT_ATOMS: atom_id res chain seq x y z
N MET A 1 -14.68 16.52 -17.83
CA MET A 1 -14.89 15.49 -16.81
C MET A 1 -13.51 15.24 -16.26
N ASP A 2 -13.10 16.12 -15.35
CA ASP A 2 -11.76 16.15 -14.81
C ASP A 2 -11.60 14.93 -13.91
N GLY A 3 -10.68 14.04 -14.29
CA GLY A 3 -10.24 12.97 -13.41
C GLY A 3 -9.51 13.63 -12.23
N THR A 4 -10.22 13.77 -11.12
CA THR A 4 -9.64 14.28 -9.87
C THR A 4 -8.57 13.30 -9.43
N ASN A 5 -7.32 13.52 -9.83
CA ASN A 5 -6.19 12.76 -9.33
C ASN A 5 -6.03 13.11 -7.85
N VAL A 6 -6.54 12.25 -6.98
CA VAL A 6 -6.51 12.45 -5.52
C VAL A 6 -5.10 12.30 -4.96
N PHE A 7 -4.23 11.59 -5.65
CA PHE A 7 -2.84 11.37 -5.29
C PHE A 7 -1.98 12.57 -5.74
N GLY A 8 -1.13 13.06 -4.84
CA GLY A 8 -0.18 14.13 -5.13
C GLY A 8 0.99 13.63 -5.97
N ASP A 9 1.77 14.57 -6.51
CA ASP A 9 3.05 14.28 -7.21
C ASP A 9 4.21 14.05 -6.21
N ASP A 10 3.96 14.20 -4.91
CA ASP A 10 4.97 14.06 -3.87
C ASP A 10 5.36 12.59 -3.66
N VAL A 11 6.59 12.39 -3.18
CA VAL A 11 7.17 11.05 -3.04
C VAL A 11 6.47 10.31 -1.89
N PRO A 12 5.96 9.09 -2.10
CA PRO A 12 5.35 8.34 -1.02
C PRO A 12 6.35 8.03 0.09
N GLU A 13 5.88 8.13 1.33
CA GLU A 13 6.67 7.79 2.51
C GLU A 13 6.65 6.26 2.72
N LEU A 14 7.79 5.71 3.11
CA LEU A 14 7.98 4.27 3.32
C LEU A 14 8.11 3.99 4.82
N ILE A 15 7.22 3.14 5.34
CA ILE A 15 7.13 2.79 6.76
C ILE A 15 7.49 1.32 6.96
N ASP A 16 8.37 1.04 7.94
CA ASP A 16 8.70 -0.33 8.30
C ASP A 16 7.44 -1.05 8.84
N PRO A 17 6.99 -2.15 8.20
CA PRO A 17 5.75 -2.83 8.56
C PRO A 17 5.78 -3.41 9.98
N ARG A 18 6.95 -3.63 10.58
CA ARG A 18 7.08 -4.09 11.97
C ARG A 18 6.55 -3.06 12.98
N LEU A 19 6.55 -1.78 12.63
CA LEU A 19 5.93 -0.73 13.43
C LEU A 19 4.40 -0.88 13.50
N LEU A 20 3.81 -1.55 12.50
CA LEU A 20 2.39 -1.86 12.41
C LEU A 20 2.07 -3.26 12.96
N GLY A 21 3.06 -3.97 13.51
CA GLY A 21 2.90 -5.32 14.01
C GLY A 21 2.79 -6.38 12.92
N ALA A 22 3.26 -6.10 11.70
CA ALA A 22 3.42 -7.14 10.68
C ALA A 22 4.41 -8.20 11.17
N ASP A 23 4.04 -9.46 11.00
CA ASP A 23 4.91 -10.60 11.31
C ASP A 23 5.52 -11.09 9.99
N ASP A 24 6.85 -11.01 9.86
CA ASP A 24 7.57 -11.33 8.61
C ASP A 24 7.59 -12.83 8.32
N GLU A 25 7.34 -13.66 9.35
CA GLU A 25 7.57 -15.11 9.31
C GLU A 25 6.33 -15.90 8.84
N ASP A 26 5.12 -15.34 8.99
CA ASP A 26 3.87 -16.02 8.62
C ASP A 26 3.20 -15.37 7.40
N ARG A 27 3.55 -15.82 6.21
CA ARG A 27 2.86 -15.44 4.95
C ARG A 27 1.57 -16.23 4.71
N THR A 28 1.02 -16.84 5.75
CA THR A 28 -0.23 -17.61 5.65
C THR A 28 -1.38 -16.64 5.56
N LEU A 29 -2.00 -16.49 4.38
CA LEU A 29 -3.15 -15.59 4.18
C LEU A 29 -4.21 -15.80 5.27
N ARG A 30 -4.35 -14.82 6.17
CA ARG A 30 -5.32 -14.92 7.26
C ARG A 30 -6.66 -14.33 6.84
N ALA A 31 -7.73 -15.06 7.13
CA ALA A 31 -9.08 -14.55 6.96
C ALA A 31 -9.28 -13.33 7.88
N GLY A 32 -9.68 -12.20 7.28
CA GLY A 32 -9.84 -10.94 7.99
C GLY A 32 -8.55 -10.14 8.21
N ALA A 33 -7.41 -10.56 7.65
CA ALA A 33 -6.22 -9.73 7.63
C ALA A 33 -6.38 -8.50 6.73
N THR A 34 -5.61 -7.47 7.07
CA THR A 34 -5.53 -6.24 6.29
C THR A 34 -4.28 -6.29 5.43
N TYR A 35 -4.43 -6.07 4.13
CA TYR A 35 -3.30 -6.05 3.19
C TYR A 35 -3.03 -4.61 2.80
N VAL A 36 -1.79 -4.17 2.92
CA VAL A 36 -1.37 -2.83 2.52
C VAL A 36 -0.35 -2.92 1.40
N PRO A 37 -0.42 -2.06 0.37
CA PRO A 37 0.59 -2.03 -0.66
C PRO A 37 1.87 -1.43 -0.08
N GLY A 38 2.98 -1.86 -0.67
CA GLY A 38 4.30 -1.40 -0.24
C GLY A 38 5.28 -1.21 -1.39
N ARG A 39 6.54 -1.16 -1.02
CA ARG A 39 7.67 -1.11 -1.93
C ARG A 39 8.81 -1.94 -1.37
N TYR A 40 9.50 -2.66 -2.25
CA TYR A 40 10.73 -3.34 -1.88
C TYR A 40 11.80 -2.32 -1.48
N GLN A 41 12.53 -2.62 -0.40
CA GLN A 41 13.71 -1.86 -0.02
C GLN A 41 14.80 -1.97 -1.07
N ASP A 42 15.57 -0.89 -1.26
CA ASP A 42 16.64 -0.88 -2.26
C ASP A 42 17.63 -2.04 -2.03
N GLY A 43 17.83 -2.86 -3.06
CA GLY A 43 18.70 -4.04 -3.00
C GLY A 43 18.14 -5.26 -2.25
N ARG A 44 16.89 -5.24 -1.78
CA ARG A 44 16.22 -6.36 -1.08
C ARG A 44 14.89 -6.70 -1.76
N THR A 45 14.66 -7.98 -2.04
CA THR A 45 13.38 -8.47 -2.60
C THR A 45 12.51 -9.18 -1.57
N ASP A 46 13.01 -9.28 -0.35
CA ASP A 46 12.36 -9.96 0.78
C ASP A 46 11.71 -8.99 1.76
N ILE A 47 12.20 -7.73 1.83
CA ILE A 47 11.69 -6.70 2.73
C ILE A 47 10.83 -5.71 1.96
N VAL A 48 9.58 -5.54 2.40
CA VAL A 48 8.60 -4.62 1.83
C VAL A 48 8.25 -3.56 2.88
N ASP A 49 8.50 -2.29 2.58
CA ASP A 49 7.99 -1.18 3.39
C ASP A 49 6.58 -0.81 2.95
N VAL A 50 5.75 -0.39 3.90
CA VAL A 50 4.39 0.10 3.64
C VAL A 50 4.44 1.48 3.01
N GLU A 51 3.66 1.68 1.95
CA GLU A 51 3.64 2.93 1.20
C GLU A 51 2.52 3.85 1.71
N VAL A 52 2.89 5.05 2.17
CA VAL A 52 1.98 6.12 2.53
C VAL A 52 2.00 7.14 1.40
N VAL A 53 0.85 7.32 0.76
CA VAL A 53 0.73 8.12 -0.45
C VAL A 53 0.26 9.53 -0.08
N PRO A 54 0.98 10.59 -0.48
CA PRO A 54 0.50 11.95 -0.32
C PRO A 54 -0.66 12.21 -1.29
N THR A 55 -1.61 13.03 -0.86
CA THR A 55 -2.75 13.47 -1.66
C THR A 55 -2.50 14.88 -2.19
N ASN A 56 -3.21 15.28 -3.24
CA ASN A 56 -3.12 16.63 -3.80
C ASN A 56 -3.54 17.73 -2.79
N ASP A 57 -4.32 17.36 -1.77
CA ASP A 57 -4.76 18.27 -0.72
C ASP A 57 -3.71 18.42 0.41
N GLY A 58 -2.58 17.72 0.32
CA GLY A 58 -1.49 17.76 1.30
C GLY A 58 -1.66 16.82 2.48
N HIS A 59 -2.65 15.93 2.42
CA HIS A 59 -2.86 14.86 3.41
C HIS A 59 -2.16 13.58 3.00
N ASN A 60 -1.75 12.77 3.97
CA ASN A 60 -1.17 11.46 3.75
C ASN A 60 -2.23 10.37 3.91
N VAL A 61 -2.34 9.49 2.93
CA VAL A 61 -3.27 8.35 2.95
C VAL A 61 -2.51 7.04 2.96
N ILE A 62 -3.02 6.07 3.72
CA ILE A 62 -2.61 4.67 3.57
C ILE A 62 -3.73 3.90 2.86
N LEU A 63 -3.35 3.13 1.84
CA LEU A 63 -4.26 2.22 1.16
C LEU A 63 -4.31 0.89 1.93
N ALA A 64 -5.51 0.43 2.23
CA ALA A 64 -5.75 -0.84 2.91
C ALA A 64 -6.75 -1.67 2.12
N TYR A 65 -6.52 -2.97 2.06
CA TYR A 65 -7.34 -3.91 1.33
C TYR A 65 -7.81 -5.02 2.24
N SER A 66 -9.08 -5.37 2.09
CA SER A 66 -9.74 -6.40 2.90
C SER A 66 -9.27 -7.82 2.53
N SER A 67 -8.58 -7.97 1.40
CA SER A 67 -8.09 -9.25 0.89
C SER A 67 -6.99 -9.05 -0.16
N LEU A 68 -6.04 -9.99 -0.23
CA LEU A 68 -5.03 -10.01 -1.28
C LEU A 68 -5.58 -9.94 -2.72
N PRO A 69 -6.63 -10.70 -3.12
CA PRO A 69 -7.19 -10.56 -4.47
C PRO A 69 -7.67 -9.15 -4.79
N ARG A 70 -8.28 -8.42 -3.83
CA ARG A 70 -8.69 -7.03 -4.03
C ARG A 70 -7.50 -6.12 -4.29
N LEU A 71 -6.43 -6.28 -3.51
CA LEU A 71 -5.19 -5.55 -3.72
C LEU A 71 -4.64 -5.79 -5.12
N VAL A 72 -4.56 -7.05 -5.55
CA VAL A 72 -4.06 -7.43 -6.87
C VAL A 72 -4.95 -6.87 -7.99
N GLU A 73 -6.27 -6.94 -7.84
CA GLU A 73 -7.22 -6.35 -8.81
C GLU A 73 -7.09 -4.83 -8.90
N CYS A 74 -6.81 -4.14 -7.79
CA CYS A 74 -6.69 -2.69 -7.74
C CYS A 74 -5.31 -2.16 -8.15
N MET A 75 -4.24 -2.93 -7.91
CA MET A 75 -2.84 -2.47 -8.01
C MET A 75 -1.99 -3.20 -9.06
N GLY A 76 -2.40 -4.40 -9.46
CA GLY A 76 -1.65 -5.29 -10.33
C GLY A 76 -0.92 -6.42 -9.58
N GLU A 77 -0.59 -7.48 -10.31
CA GLU A 77 0.01 -8.73 -9.78
C GLU A 77 1.44 -8.56 -9.26
N GLN A 78 2.17 -7.54 -9.74
CA GLN A 78 3.55 -7.26 -9.33
C GLN A 78 3.65 -6.33 -8.13
N GLN A 79 2.53 -5.82 -7.62
CA GLN A 79 2.53 -4.91 -6.49
C GLN A 79 3.00 -5.66 -5.23
N PRO A 80 4.13 -5.28 -4.61
CA PRO A 80 4.49 -5.84 -3.31
C PRO A 80 3.51 -5.37 -2.24
N TRP A 81 3.26 -6.25 -1.27
CA TRP A 81 2.27 -6.07 -0.23
C TRP A 81 2.77 -6.59 1.11
N VAL A 82 2.17 -6.09 2.17
CA VAL A 82 2.39 -6.52 3.55
C VAL A 82 1.05 -7.00 4.12
N GLU A 83 1.06 -8.18 4.76
CA GLU A 83 -0.06 -8.62 5.59
C GLU A 83 0.07 -8.01 6.99
N LEU A 84 -0.97 -7.31 7.43
CA LEU A 84 -1.09 -6.80 8.79
C LEU A 84 -2.05 -7.65 9.61
N PRO A 85 -1.89 -7.70 10.95
CA PRO A 85 -2.75 -8.49 11.81
C PRO A 85 -4.23 -8.17 11.59
N ALA A 86 -5.08 -9.19 11.53
CA ALA A 86 -6.54 -9.03 11.43
C ALA A 86 -7.16 -8.19 12.56
N THR A 87 -6.44 -8.00 13.66
CA THR A 87 -6.84 -7.20 14.81
C THR A 87 -6.45 -5.73 14.70
N ILE A 88 -5.74 -5.32 13.65
CA ILE A 88 -5.29 -3.93 13.50
C ILE A 88 -6.49 -3.04 13.16
N ASP A 89 -6.72 -2.05 14.02
CA ASP A 89 -7.77 -1.05 13.81
C ASP A 89 -7.24 0.13 12.97
N PRO A 90 -8.07 0.79 12.14
CA PRO A 90 -7.69 1.97 11.37
C PRO A 90 -7.00 3.08 12.16
N ALA A 91 -7.33 3.31 13.43
CA ALA A 91 -6.66 4.30 14.26
C ALA A 91 -5.22 3.88 14.60
N SER A 92 -4.96 2.58 14.75
CA SER A 92 -3.61 2.06 14.97
C SER A 92 -2.75 2.19 13.70
N LEU A 93 -3.36 1.98 12.53
CA LEU A 93 -2.71 2.22 11.24
C LEU A 93 -2.29 3.69 11.10
N GLN A 94 -3.23 4.62 11.28
CA GLN A 94 -2.95 6.06 11.21
C GLN A 94 -1.86 6.49 12.19
N LEU A 95 -1.91 6.00 13.42
CA LEU A 95 -0.90 6.34 14.43
C LEU A 95 0.49 5.76 14.08
N GLY A 96 0.53 4.54 13.55
CA GLY A 96 1.78 3.86 13.20
C GLY A 96 2.43 4.39 11.92
N THR A 97 1.64 4.90 10.98
CA THR A 97 2.15 5.47 9.72
C THR A 97 2.17 6.99 9.66
N GLY A 98 1.54 7.68 10.61
CA GLY A 98 1.35 9.13 10.54
C GLY A 98 0.37 9.57 9.43
N ALA A 99 -0.36 8.63 8.82
CA ALA A 99 -1.35 8.96 7.80
C ALA A 99 -2.57 9.66 8.41
N ASP A 100 -3.09 10.67 7.72
CA ASP A 100 -4.33 11.36 8.07
C ASP A 100 -5.57 10.48 7.87
N MET A 101 -5.48 9.52 6.95
CA MET A 101 -6.63 8.75 6.47
C MET A 101 -6.25 7.33 6.04
N VAL A 102 -7.15 6.38 6.30
CA VAL A 102 -7.08 5.01 5.78
C VAL A 102 -8.15 4.85 4.70
N LEU A 103 -7.71 4.51 3.49
CA LEU A 103 -8.59 4.31 2.34
C LEU A 103 -8.71 2.81 2.05
N TRP A 104 -9.94 2.31 2.16
CA TRP A 104 -10.22 0.89 1.96
C TRP A 104 -10.60 0.57 0.52
N ASP A 105 -10.01 -0.51 0.00
CA ASP A 105 -10.31 -1.11 -1.29
C ASP A 105 -10.40 -0.07 -2.43
N GLN A 106 -9.50 0.92 -2.41
CA GLN A 106 -9.45 1.94 -3.45
C GLN A 106 -8.76 1.42 -4.69
N GLU A 107 -9.40 1.66 -5.83
CA GLU A 107 -8.81 1.44 -7.14
C GLU A 107 -7.87 2.58 -7.50
N LEU A 108 -6.60 2.28 -7.74
CA LEU A 108 -5.70 3.23 -8.38
C LEU A 108 -6.03 3.31 -9.87
N PRO A 109 -6.00 4.51 -10.49
CA PRO A 109 -6.10 4.64 -11.94
C PRO A 109 -5.08 3.75 -12.65
N GLN A 110 -5.47 3.13 -13.76
CA GLN A 110 -4.61 2.19 -14.51
C GLN A 110 -3.22 2.78 -14.83
N GLU A 111 -3.14 4.08 -15.10
CA GLU A 111 -1.90 4.80 -15.41
C GLU A 111 -0.89 4.85 -14.24
N LEU A 112 -1.37 4.67 -13.01
CA LEU A 112 -0.56 4.64 -11.79
C LEU A 112 -0.36 3.21 -11.27
N ARG A 113 -1.08 2.22 -11.82
CA ARG A 113 -0.84 0.82 -11.49
C ARG A 113 0.52 0.43 -12.03
N ARG A 114 1.25 -0.37 -11.26
CA ARG A 114 2.49 -0.98 -11.72
C ARG A 114 2.10 -2.14 -12.65
N GLU A 115 1.68 -1.78 -13.85
CA GLU A 115 1.55 -2.73 -14.94
C GLU A 115 2.95 -3.22 -15.30
N ASP A 116 3.04 -4.52 -15.56
CA ASP A 116 4.26 -5.26 -15.88
C ASP A 116 5.26 -4.36 -16.61
N GLY A 117 6.47 -4.25 -16.07
CA GLY A 117 7.60 -3.54 -16.66
C GLY A 117 8.06 -4.20 -17.97
N ALA A 118 7.18 -4.25 -18.96
CA ALA A 118 7.51 -4.48 -20.34
C ALA A 118 8.02 -3.16 -20.93
N HIS A 119 9.35 -3.04 -20.85
CA HIS A 119 10.22 -2.25 -21.70
C HIS A 119 10.51 -0.80 -21.32
N GLY A 120 11.78 -0.62 -20.93
CA GLY A 120 12.41 0.67 -20.80
C GLY A 120 12.33 1.51 -22.07
N GLN A 121 12.19 2.81 -21.84
CA GLN A 121 12.50 3.91 -22.73
C GLN A 121 13.06 4.97 -21.78
N ARG A 122 14.35 5.32 -21.77
CA ARG A 122 15.27 5.71 -22.84
C ARG A 122 16.73 5.52 -22.41
#